data_AF-A0A9R0V6Y8-F1
#
_entry.id   AF-A0A9R0V6Y8-F1
#
_cell.length_a   1.000
_cell.length_b   1.000
_cell.length_c   1.000
_cell.angle_alpha   90.00
_cell.angle_beta   90.00
_cell.angle_gamma   90.00
#
_symmetry.space_group_name_H-M   'P 1'
#
loop_
_entity.id
_entity.type
_entity.pdbx_description
1 polymer ?
#
loop_
_entity_poly.entity_id
_entity_poly.type
_entity_poly.pdbx_seq_one_letter_code
_entity_poly.pdbx_strand_id
1 'polypeptide(L)'
;MSYFVGSSAHLCPLCYFRLAVIDKCFSHETVEEIVDALESEAAQLNEEWCSLALKRLKEASPLALKVSLRSIREGRYQTLDECLVREYRMSINGISKPFYHDFCEGVRARLVDKDLSF
;
A
#
# COMPACT_ATOMS: atom_id res chain seq x y z
N MET A 1 5.82 30.62 -23.19
CA MET A 1 6.65 29.46 -22.85
C MET A 1 5.70 28.41 -22.30
N SER A 2 5.25 27.53 -23.18
CA SER A 2 4.11 26.63 -22.93
C SER A 2 4.62 25.37 -22.23
N TYR A 3 4.19 25.17 -20.99
CA TYR A 3 4.50 23.97 -20.23
C TYR A 3 3.58 22.85 -20.71
N PHE A 4 4.19 21.91 -21.43
CA PHE A 4 3.88 20.49 -21.51
C PHE A 4 2.54 20.05 -20.86
N VAL A 5 1.49 19.99 -21.68
CA VAL A 5 0.36 19.10 -21.39
C VAL A 5 0.89 17.69 -21.63
N GLY A 6 1.30 17.00 -20.57
CA GLY A 6 1.66 15.60 -20.62
C GLY A 6 0.48 14.79 -21.16
N SER A 7 0.73 14.06 -22.25
CA SER A 7 -0.26 13.31 -23.01
C SER A 7 -1.04 12.32 -22.13
N SER A 8 -2.25 12.70 -21.72
CA SER A 8 -3.21 11.81 -21.05
C SER A 8 -3.92 10.87 -22.05
N ALA A 9 -3.51 10.83 -23.32
CA ALA A 9 -4.25 10.22 -24.43
C ALA A 9 -3.79 8.81 -24.85
N HIS A 10 -2.89 8.16 -24.10
CA HIS A 10 -2.32 6.85 -24.49
C HIS A 10 -2.62 5.69 -23.54
N LEU A 11 -3.41 5.90 -22.48
CA LEU A 11 -3.83 4.80 -21.62
C LEU A 11 -4.99 4.05 -22.27
N CYS A 12 -4.84 2.74 -22.46
CA CYS A 12 -5.91 1.84 -22.87
C CYS A 12 -7.12 2.01 -21.92
N PRO A 13 -8.38 1.91 -22.39
CA PRO A 13 -9.57 2.11 -21.55
C PRO A 13 -9.55 1.36 -20.22
N LEU A 14 -8.98 0.14 -20.19
CA LEU A 14 -8.82 -0.65 -18.97
C LEU A 14 -7.87 0.01 -17.95
N CYS A 15 -6.77 0.63 -18.40
CA CYS A 15 -5.83 1.31 -17.52
C CYS A 15 -6.44 2.58 -16.92
N TYR A 16 -7.21 3.34 -17.71
CA TYR A 16 -7.93 4.51 -17.22
C TYR A 16 -8.97 4.13 -16.17
N PHE A 17 -9.73 3.07 -16.44
CA PHE A 17 -10.69 2.52 -15.50
C PHE A 17 -10.05 2.11 -14.18
N ARG A 18 -8.95 1.34 -14.22
CA ARG A 18 -8.20 0.95 -13.00
C ARG A 18 -7.70 2.15 -12.21
N LEU A 19 -7.18 3.18 -12.87
CA LEU A 19 -6.72 4.39 -12.19
C LEU A 19 -7.86 5.08 -11.44
N ALA A 20 -9.05 5.19 -12.05
CA ALA A 20 -10.21 5.75 -11.39
C ALA A 20 -10.63 4.94 -10.15
N VAL A 21 -10.57 3.60 -10.22
CA VAL A 21 -10.85 2.72 -9.07
C VAL A 21 -9.77 2.88 -7.99
N ILE A 22 -8.50 2.94 -8.36
CA ILE A 22 -7.38 3.18 -7.43
C ILE A 22 -7.58 4.52 -6.72
N ASP A 23 -7.82 5.59 -7.47
CA ASP A 23 -8.01 6.93 -6.92
C ASP A 23 -9.20 6.97 -5.97
N LYS A 24 -10.31 6.31 -6.34
CA LYS A 24 -11.48 6.19 -5.47
C LYS A 24 -11.14 5.46 -4.17
N CYS A 25 -10.66 4.22 -4.25
CA CYS A 25 -10.46 3.38 -3.07
C CYS A 25 -9.31 3.86 -2.18
N PHE A 26 -8.20 4.30 -2.75
CA PHE A 26 -7.02 4.74 -2.00
C PHE A 26 -7.04 6.25 -1.68
N SER A 27 -8.17 6.94 -1.86
CA SER A 27 -8.35 8.31 -1.36
C SER A 27 -8.71 8.38 0.13
N HIS A 28 -9.21 7.28 0.72
CA HIS A 28 -9.63 7.23 2.11
C HIS A 28 -8.47 7.42 3.12
N GLU A 29 -8.82 7.80 4.34
CA GLU A 29 -7.87 8.17 5.40
C GLU A 29 -7.40 6.96 6.22
N THR A 30 -8.21 5.90 6.27
CA THR A 30 -7.91 4.69 7.04
C THR A 30 -7.78 3.45 6.17
N VAL A 31 -7.01 2.46 6.65
CA VAL A 31 -6.83 1.19 5.93
C VAL A 31 -8.16 0.44 5.83
N GLU A 32 -8.96 0.50 6.89
CA GLU A 32 -10.29 -0.10 6.98
C GLU A 32 -11.22 0.43 5.88
N GLU A 33 -11.32 1.76 5.73
CA GLU A 33 -12.12 2.37 4.65
C GLU A 33 -11.60 2.00 3.25
N ILE A 34 -10.28 1.92 3.06
CA ILE A 34 -9.69 1.48 1.78
C ILE A 34 -10.08 0.03 1.47
N VAL A 35 -10.03 -0.85 2.48
CA VAL A 35 -10.41 -2.27 2.34
C VAL A 35 -11.90 -2.39 2.01
N ASP A 36 -12.76 -1.67 2.73
CA ASP A 36 -14.22 -1.67 2.50
C ASP A 36 -14.56 -1.16 1.09
N ALA A 37 -13.89 -0.09 0.64
CA ALA A 37 -14.06 0.44 -0.71
C ALA A 37 -13.63 -0.59 -1.78
N LEU A 38 -12.48 -1.25 -1.58
CA LEU A 38 -12.01 -2.31 -2.48
C LEU A 38 -12.93 -3.53 -2.50
N GLU A 39 -13.53 -3.91 -1.37
CA GLU A 39 -14.52 -5.00 -1.31
C GLU A 39 -15.77 -4.64 -2.10
N SER A 40 -16.26 -3.41 -1.97
CA SER A 40 -17.41 -2.92 -2.74
C SER A 40 -17.12 -2.92 -4.24
N GLU A 41 -15.96 -2.41 -4.66
CA GLU A 41 -15.54 -2.41 -6.06
C GLU A 41 -15.32 -3.84 -6.59
N ALA A 42 -14.69 -4.73 -5.82
CA ALA A 42 -14.50 -6.13 -6.23
C ALA A 42 -15.82 -6.89 -6.41
N ALA A 43 -16.87 -6.52 -5.66
CA ALA A 43 -18.20 -7.12 -5.80
C ALA A 43 -18.98 -6.57 -7.00
N GLN A 44 -18.77 -5.30 -7.36
CA GLN A 44 -19.44 -4.64 -8.48
C GLN A 44 -18.75 -4.89 -9.82
N LEU A 45 -17.42 -5.02 -9.79
CA LEU A 45 -16.58 -5.14 -10.97
C LEU A 45 -16.17 -6.59 -11.16
N ASN A 46 -16.37 -7.12 -12.37
CA ASN A 46 -15.84 -8.43 -12.75
C ASN A 46 -14.35 -8.33 -13.11
N GLU A 47 -13.56 -7.65 -12.27
CA GLU A 47 -12.14 -7.43 -12.50
C GLU A 47 -11.28 -8.15 -11.45
N GLU A 48 -10.40 -9.03 -11.91
CA GLU A 48 -9.54 -9.83 -11.03
C GLU A 48 -8.57 -8.97 -10.20
N TRP A 49 -8.22 -7.79 -10.70
CA TRP A 49 -7.26 -6.90 -10.06
C TRP A 49 -7.71 -6.46 -8.65
N CYS A 50 -8.98 -6.06 -8.46
CA CYS A 50 -9.50 -5.64 -7.15
C CYS A 50 -9.42 -6.78 -6.12
N SER A 51 -9.84 -7.98 -6.53
CA SER A 51 -9.79 -9.19 -5.69
C SER A 51 -8.35 -9.56 -5.33
N LEU A 52 -7.42 -9.44 -6.27
CA LEU A 52 -6.00 -9.68 -6.03
C LEU A 52 -5.42 -8.63 -5.06
N ALA A 53 -5.71 -7.35 -5.26
CA ALA A 53 -5.26 -6.27 -4.38
C ALA A 53 -5.77 -6.47 -2.94
N LEU A 54 -7.06 -6.78 -2.78
CA LEU A 54 -7.68 -7.08 -1.50
C LEU A 54 -6.99 -8.26 -0.80
N LYS A 55 -6.75 -9.35 -1.53
CA LYS A 55 -6.02 -10.52 -1.01
C LYS A 55 -4.63 -10.13 -0.51
N ARG A 56 -3.89 -9.31 -1.27
CA ARG A 56 -2.55 -8.85 -0.86
C ARG A 56 -2.57 -7.98 0.39
N LEU A 57 -3.57 -7.10 0.53
CA LEU A 57 -3.74 -6.31 1.75
C LEU A 57 -4.03 -7.22 2.96
N LYS A 58 -4.91 -8.21 2.80
CA LYS A 58 -5.25 -9.16 3.88
C LYS A 58 -4.09 -10.08 4.28
N GLU A 59 -3.14 -10.35 3.37
CA GLU A 59 -1.91 -11.09 3.65
C GLU A 59 -0.83 -10.25 4.38
N ALA A 60 -0.99 -8.93 4.44
CA ALA A 60 -0.02 -8.02 5.06
C ALA A 60 -0.31 -7.80 6.55
N SER A 61 0.71 -7.36 7.30
CA SER A 61 0.54 -6.98 8.71
C SER A 61 -0.40 -5.76 8.82
N PRO A 62 -1.46 -5.80 9.65
CA PRO A 62 -2.37 -4.67 9.85
C PRO A 62 -1.64 -3.42 10.35
N LEU A 63 -0.64 -3.59 11.22
CA LEU A 63 0.19 -2.49 11.70
C LEU A 63 1.03 -1.89 10.57
N ALA A 64 1.66 -2.74 9.75
CA ALA A 64 2.48 -2.29 8.64
C ALA A 64 1.67 -1.50 7.61
N LEU A 65 0.43 -1.92 7.33
CA LEU A 65 -0.49 -1.18 6.45
C LEU A 65 -0.79 0.22 6.98
N LYS A 66 -1.16 0.33 8.26
CA LYS A 66 -1.48 1.62 8.89
C LYS A 66 -0.29 2.55 8.93
N VAL A 67 0.89 2.02 9.28
CA VAL A 67 2.15 2.76 9.31
C VAL A 67 2.55 3.24 7.90
N SER A 68 2.39 2.39 6.89
CA SER A 68 2.69 2.74 5.49
C SER A 68 1.74 3.80 4.95
N LEU A 69 0.43 3.66 5.21
CA LEU A 69 -0.56 4.67 4.81
C LEU A 69 -0.23 6.03 5.43
N ARG A 70 0.03 6.05 6.73
CA ARG A 70 0.41 7.27 7.44
C ARG A 70 1.69 7.88 6.88
N SER A 71 2.73 7.07 6.62
CA SER A 71 3.97 7.50 6.01
C SER A 71 3.76 8.20 4.66
N ILE A 72 2.96 7.59 3.78
CA ILE A 72 2.65 8.14 2.45
C ILE A 72 1.90 9.48 2.56
N ARG A 73 0.93 9.56 3.48
CA ARG A 73 0.12 10.77 3.69
C ARG A 73 0.94 11.92 4.28
N GLU A 74 1.76 11.66 5.29
CA GLU A 74 2.65 12.68 5.88
C GLU A 74 3.73 13.12 4.87
N GLY A 75 4.29 12.17 4.11
CA GLY A 75 5.33 12.43 3.12
C GLY A 75 4.91 13.36 1.98
N ARG A 76 3.61 13.52 1.71
CA ARG A 76 3.08 14.45 0.70
C ARG A 76 3.45 15.91 0.99
N TYR A 77 3.67 16.25 2.26
CA TYR A 77 3.92 17.61 2.72
C TYR A 77 5.34 17.80 3.27
N GLN A 78 6.21 16.81 3.08
CA GLN A 78 7.57 16.78 3.61
C GLN A 78 8.60 16.80 2.48
N THR A 79 9.79 17.28 2.78
CA THR A 79 10.95 17.10 1.90
C THR A 79 11.45 15.65 1.96
N LEU A 80 12.35 15.29 1.04
CA LEU A 80 12.95 13.96 1.02
C LEU A 80 13.77 13.69 2.29
N ASP A 81 14.54 14.66 2.78
CA ASP A 81 15.33 14.53 4.00
C ASP A 81 14.44 14.33 5.25
N GLU A 82 13.34 15.07 5.36
CA GLU A 82 12.35 14.88 6.43
C GLU A 82 11.73 13.47 6.37
N CYS A 83 11.36 13.01 5.17
CA CYS A 83 10.86 11.65 4.96
C CYS A 83 11.88 10.59 5.40
N LEU A 84 13.15 10.74 5.02
CA LEU A 84 14.21 9.79 5.36
C LEU A 84 14.47 9.74 6.88
N VAL A 85 14.44 10.89 7.57
CA VAL A 85 14.57 10.94 9.03
C VAL A 85 13.42 10.20 9.70
N ARG A 86 12.19 10.36 9.22
CA ARG A 86 11.00 9.66 9.73
C ARG A 86 11.09 8.15 9.48
N GLU A 87 11.42 7.73 8.26
CA GLU A 87 11.56 6.31 7.88
C GLU A 87 12.68 5.62 8.67
N TYR A 88 13.81 6.31 8.90
CA TYR A 88 14.89 5.80 9.74
C TYR A 88 14.41 5.53 11.17
N ARG A 89 13.73 6.48 11.80
CA ARG A 89 13.18 6.32 13.17
C ARG A 89 12.14 5.20 13.23
N MET A 90 11.27 5.11 12.22
CA MET A 90 10.28 4.03 12.11
C MET A 90 10.94 2.65 11.99
N SER A 91 12.00 2.53 11.19
CA SER A 91 12.74 1.28 11.02
C SER A 91 13.37 0.80 12.33
N ILE A 92 14.02 1.71 13.07
CA ILE A 92 14.60 1.41 14.38
C ILE A 92 13.52 1.02 15.40
N ASN A 93 12.36 1.68 15.36
CA ASN A 93 11.24 1.33 16.23
C ASN A 93 10.62 -0.02 15.85
N GLY A 94 10.54 -0.37 14.56
CA GLY A 94 10.00 -1.65 14.09
C GLY A 94 10.80 -2.86 14.58
N ILE A 95 12.10 -2.70 14.81
CA ILE A 95 12.97 -3.73 15.39
C ILE A 95 13.12 -3.60 16.92
N SER A 96 12.45 -2.65 17.55
CA SER A 96 12.46 -2.47 19.01
C SER A 96 11.50 -3.45 19.69
N LYS A 97 11.73 -3.71 20.99
CA LYS A 97 11.02 -4.73 21.79
C LYS A 97 9.49 -4.81 21.60
N PRO A 98 8.73 -3.71 21.45
CA PRO A 98 7.28 -3.80 21.30
C PRO A 98 6.80 -4.45 19.98
N PHE A 99 7.59 -4.35 18.91
CA PHE A 99 7.21 -4.77 17.56
C PHE A 99 8.11 -5.86 16.97
N TYR A 100 9.19 -6.19 17.69
CA TYR A 100 10.20 -7.16 17.28
C TYR A 100 9.60 -8.52 16.89
N HIS A 101 8.64 -9.02 17.67
CA HIS A 101 8.01 -10.31 17.42
C HIS A 101 7.30 -10.35 16.06
N ASP A 102 6.41 -9.41 15.79
CA ASP A 102 5.64 -9.36 14.55
C ASP A 102 6.55 -9.17 13.32
N PHE A 103 7.61 -8.37 13.47
CA PHE A 103 8.62 -8.21 12.44
C PHE A 103 9.35 -9.53 12.15
N CYS A 104 9.87 -10.20 13.18
CA CYS A 104 10.59 -11.47 13.04
C CYS A 104 9.70 -12.58 12.49
N GLU A 105 8.45 -12.69 12.96
CA GLU A 105 7.49 -13.67 12.46
C GLU A 105 7.14 -13.43 10.98
N GLY A 106 6.97 -12.17 10.58
CA GLY A 106 6.77 -11.80 9.18
C GLY A 106 7.95 -12.21 8.29
N VAL A 107 9.19 -12.00 8.75
CA VAL A 107 10.41 -12.43 8.04
C VAL A 107 10.47 -13.95 7.96
N ARG A 108 10.28 -14.64 9.09
CA ARG A 108 10.31 -16.10 9.16
C ARG A 108 9.28 -16.72 8.21
N ALA A 109 8.02 -16.32 8.30
CA ALA A 109 6.94 -16.87 7.49
C ALA A 109 7.14 -16.64 5.98
N ARG A 110 7.74 -15.52 5.57
CA ARG A 110 7.83 -15.14 4.15
C ARG A 110 9.14 -15.54 3.48
N LEU A 111 10.24 -15.61 4.23
CA LEU A 111 11.58 -15.87 3.70
C LEU A 111 12.17 -17.19 4.20
N VAL A 112 11.93 -17.57 5.45
CA VAL A 112 12.56 -18.78 6.03
C VAL A 112 11.71 -20.03 5.75
N ASP A 113 10.43 -19.99 6.08
CA ASP A 113 9.52 -21.12 5.89
C ASP A 113 9.25 -21.42 4.42
N LYS A 114 9.31 -20.39 3.57
CA LYS A 114 9.09 -20.54 2.12
C LYS A 114 10.18 -21.39 1.46
N ASP A 115 11.39 -21.38 2.00
CA ASP A 115 12.50 -22.21 1.53
C ASP A 115 12.47 -23.62 2.15
N LEU A 116 11.58 -23.89 3.11
CA LEU A 116 11.45 -25.21 3.77
C LEU A 116 10.35 -26.09 3.14
N SER A 117 9.67 -25.62 2.09
CA SER A 117 8.81 -26.44 1.25
C SER A 117 9.59 -27.01 0.06
N PHE A 118 10.46 -27.99 0.31
CA PHE A 118 11.04 -28.87 -0.71
C PHE A 118 10.31 -30.22 -0.71
#